data_AF-A0A7V4SNX1-F1
#
_entry.id   AF-A0A7V4SNX1-F1
#
_cell.length_a   1.000
_cell.length_b   1.000
_cell.length_c   1.000
_cell.angle_alpha   90.00
_cell.angle_beta   90.00
_cell.angle_gamma   90.00
#
_symmetry.space_group_name_H-M   'P 1'
#
loop_
_entity.id
_entity.type
_entity.pdbx_description
1 polymer ?
#
loop_
_entity_poly.entity_id
_entity_poly.type
_entity_poly.pdbx_seq_one_letter_code
_entity_poly.pdbx_strand_id
1 'polypeptide(L)' 'MPRKAFLLRLSPELWEEVNRWASDELRSVNGQIEYILRRAVEERRRRRSAPLEEGPGGEERLAPPHREG' A
#
# COMPACT_ATOMS: atom_id res chain seq x y z
N MET A 1 23.64 -0.71 -0.65
CA MET A 1 22.92 0.02 -1.72
C MET A 1 23.20 1.51 -1.59
N PRO A 2 23.45 2.22 -2.70
CA PRO A 2 23.65 3.68 -2.66
C PRO A 2 22.35 4.39 -2.23
N ARG A 3 22.46 5.40 -1.35
CA ARG A 3 21.34 6.26 -0.95
C ARG A 3 21.29 7.50 -1.84
N LYS A 4 20.09 7.87 -2.30
CA LYS A 4 19.88 9.11 -3.05
C LYS A 4 19.53 10.25 -2.10
N ALA A 5 20.36 11.28 -2.06
CA ALA A 5 20.04 12.52 -1.36
C ALA A 5 19.17 13.42 -2.24
N PHE A 6 18.14 14.03 -1.65
CA PHE A 6 17.28 15.00 -2.32
C PHE A 6 16.71 15.97 -1.28
N LEU A 7 16.29 17.15 -1.74
CA LEU A 7 15.61 18.13 -0.89
C LEU A 7 14.13 17.77 -0.78
N LEU A 8 13.66 17.59 0.45
CA LEU A 8 12.26 17.34 0.78
C LEU A 8 11.65 18.63 1.36
N ARG A 9 10.55 19.10 0.77
CA ARG A 9 9.77 20.22 1.31
C ARG A 9 8.63 19.67 2.14
N LEU A 10 8.54 20.09 3.40
CA LEU A 10 7.48 19.72 4.34
C LEU A 10 6.89 21.00 4.92
N SER A 11 5.61 20.96 5.32
CA SER A 11 5.08 22.01 6.17
C SER A 11 5.72 21.91 7.57
N PRO A 12 5.83 23.02 8.32
CA PRO A 12 6.40 23.01 9.66
C PRO A 12 5.68 22.03 10.60
N GLU A 13 4.36 21.95 10.51
CA GLU A 13 3.53 21.10 11.37
C GLU A 13 3.83 19.62 11.14
N LEU A 14 3.93 19.21 9.86
CA LEU A 14 4.28 17.84 9.51
C LEU A 14 5.70 17.48 9.95
N TRP A 15 6.63 18.44 9.87
CA TRP A 15 7.99 18.23 10.37
C TRP A 15 8.01 17.97 11.87
N GLU A 16 7.27 18.75 12.66
CA GLU A 16 7.17 18.58 14.11
C GLU A 16 6.58 17.22 14.49
N GLU A 17 5.52 16.79 13.80
CA GLU A 17 4.91 15.47 14.02
C GLU A 17 5.89 14.32 13.72
N VAL A 18 6.60 14.38 12.59
CA VAL A 18 7.58 13.35 12.23
C VAL A 18 8.76 13.34 13.20
N ASN A 19 9.22 14.52 13.63
CA ASN A 19 10.33 14.63 14.59
C ASN A 19 9.97 14.05 15.96
N ARG A 20 8.76 14.34 16.45
CA ARG A 20 8.25 13.76 17.70
C ARG A 20 8.12 12.23 17.60
N TRP A 21 7.51 11.74 16.53
CA TRP A 21 7.36 10.30 16.32
C TRP A 21 8.72 9.58 16.24
N ALA A 22 9.70 10.17 15.53
CA ALA A 22 11.06 9.63 15.50
C ALA A 22 11.68 9.56 16.91
N SER A 23 11.47 10.60 17.73
CA SER A 23 11.96 10.65 19.11
C SER A 23 11.30 9.59 20.00
N ASP A 24 9.99 9.40 19.88
CA ASP A 24 9.22 8.40 20.64
C ASP A 24 9.70 6.97 20.33
N GLU A 25 10.12 6.70 19.09
CA GLU A 25 10.68 5.42 18.66
C GLU A 25 12.20 5.30 18.82
N LEU A 26 12.87 6.30 19.44
CA LEU A 26 14.33 6.36 19.59
C LEU A 26 15.07 6.20 18.24
N ARG A 27 14.52 6.79 17.18
CA ARG A 27 15.01 6.70 15.81
C ARG A 27 15.49 8.06 15.31
N SER A 28 16.44 8.05 14.38
CA SER A 28 16.74 9.26 13.61
C SER A 28 15.54 9.67 12.74
N VAL A 29 15.37 10.98 12.55
CA VAL A 29 14.30 11.53 11.71
C VAL A 29 14.37 11.01 10.28
N ASN A 30 15.57 10.92 9.69
CA ASN A 30 15.75 10.35 8.35
C ASN A 30 15.33 8.88 8.29
N GLY A 31 15.65 8.10 9.32
CA GLY A 31 15.21 6.70 9.41
C GLY A 31 13.69 6.59 9.56
N GLN A 32 13.04 7.54 10.23
CA GLN A 32 11.59 7.57 10.37
C GLN A 32 10.91 7.88 9.04
N ILE A 33 11.41 8.89 8.32
CA ILE A 33 10.93 9.23 6.97
C ILE A 33 11.08 8.02 6.03
N GLU A 34 12.22 7.36 6.02
CA GLU A 34 12.44 6.17 5.20
C GLU A 34 11.45 5.04 5.53
N TYR A 35 11.21 4.78 6.83
CA TYR A 35 10.25 3.79 7.28
C TYR A 35 8.83 4.10 6.80
N ILE A 36 8.36 5.34 7.00
CA ILE A 36 7.03 5.80 6.56
C ILE A 36 6.88 5.63 5.05
N LEU A 37 7.84 6.10 4.26
CA LEU A 37 7.80 6.03 2.81
C LEU A 37 7.80 4.58 2.31
N ARG A 38 8.63 3.70 2.91
CA ARG A 38 8.67 2.29 2.54
C ARG A 38 7.33 1.62 2.77
N ARG A 39 6.73 1.82 3.96
CA ARG A 39 5.41 1.27 4.27
C ARG A 39 4.33 1.79 3.35
N ALA A 40 4.32 3.09 3.04
CA ALA A 40 3.34 3.70 2.14
C ALA A 40 3.41 3.10 0.73
N VAL A 41 4.62 2.86 0.21
CA VAL A 41 4.82 2.24 -1.11
C VAL A 41 4.40 0.76 -1.11
N GLU A 42 4.76 -0.01 -0.07
CA GLU A 42 4.35 -1.41 0.10
C GLU A 42 2.83 -1.53 0.17
N GLU A 43 2.18 -0.70 0.98
CA GLU A 43 0.73 -0.66 1.13
C GLU A 43 0.03 -0.32 -0.19
N ARG A 44 0.52 0.69 -0.92
CA ARG A 44 0.01 1.03 -2.25
C ARG A 44 0.17 -0.12 -3.25
N ARG A 45 1.26 -0.89 -3.17
CA ARG A 45 1.47 -2.06 -4.02
C ARG A 45 0.45 -3.15 -3.69
N ARG A 46 0.28 -3.48 -2.40
CA ARG A 46 -0.72 -4.48 -1.97
C ARG A 46 -2.12 -4.16 -2.46
N ARG A 47 -2.56 -2.90 -2.33
CA ARG A 47 -3.88 -2.46 -2.82
C ARG A 47 -4.08 -2.60 -4.32
N ARG A 48 -3.02 -2.56 -5.13
CA ARG A 48 -3.10 -2.78 -6.59
C ARG A 48 -3.02 -4.25 -6.99
N SER A 49 -2.44 -5.09 -6.13
CA SER A 49 -2.23 -6.51 -6.38
C SER A 49 -3.29 -7.39 -5.74
N ALA A 50 -4.18 -6.83 -4.91
CA ALA A 50 -5.38 -7.52 -4.48
C ALA A 50 -6.18 -7.89 -5.74
N PRO A 51 -6.39 -9.19 -6.03
CA PRO A 51 -7.28 -9.59 -7.10
C PRO A 51 -8.61 -8.88 -6.89
N LEU A 52 -9.20 -8.36 -7.97
CA LEU A 52 -10.63 -8.06 -7.98
C LEU A 52 -11.29 -9.34 -7.49
N GLU A 53 -11.97 -9.30 -6.34
CA GLU A 53 -12.66 -10.48 -5.83
C GLU A 53 -13.48 -11.09 -6.95
N GLU A 54 -13.13 -12.31 -7.37
CA GLU A 54 -14.00 -13.12 -8.20
C GLU A 54 -15.26 -13.35 -7.36
N GLY A 55 -16.32 -12.61 -7.68
CA GLY A 55 -17.60 -12.76 -7.02
C GLY A 55 -18.07 -14.22 -7.12
N PRO A 56 -18.85 -14.72 -6.14
CA PRO A 56 -19.38 -16.07 -6.19
C PRO A 56 -20.47 -16.12 -7.27
N GLY A 57 -20.12 -16.54 -8.49
CA GLY A 57 -21.09 -16.57 -9.60
C GLY A 57 -20.63 -17.29 -10.86
N GLY A 58 -19.63 -18.18 -10.74
CA GLY A 58 -18.99 -18.85 -11.87
C GLY A 58 -19.47 -20.28 -12.14
N GLU A 59 -20.67 -20.68 -11.70
CA GLU A 59 -21.24 -22.01 -12.00
C GLU A 59 -22.68 -21.88 -12.49
N GLU A 60 -22.83 -21.38 -13.72
CA GLU A 60 -23.98 -21.74 -14.55
C GLU A 60 -23.48 -22.00 -15.97
N ARG A 61 -22.71 -23.08 -16.14
CA ARG A 61 -22.41 -23.64 -17.45
C ARG A 61 -23.39 -24.79 -17.71
N LEU A 62 -24.39 -24.46 -18.53
CA LEU A 62 -24.91 -25.28 -19.63
C LEU A 62 -25.48 -26.67 -19.26
N ALA A 63 -26.79 -26.72 -18.98
CA ALA A 63 -27.57 -27.93 -19.28
C ALA A 63 -27.96 -27.91 -20.77
N PRO A 64 -27.78 -29.01 -21.53
CA PRO A 64 -28.17 -29.07 -22.94
C PRO A 64 -29.70 -29.02 -23.11
N PRO A 65 -30.22 -28.56 -24.26
CA PRO A 65 -31.66 -28.54 -24.49
C PRO A 65 -32.17 -29.98 -24.61
N HIS A 66 -33.10 -30.36 -23.75
CA HIS A 66 -33.91 -31.55 -23.96
C HIS A 66 -34.76 -31.34 -25.22
N ARG A 67 -34.47 -32.10 -26.27
CA ARG A 67 -35.43 -32.43 -27.32
C ARG A 67 -36.33 -33.56 -26.81
N GLU A 68 -37.62 -33.45 -27.09
CA GLU A 68 -38.67 -34.51 -27.27
C GLU A 68 -40.03 -33.90 -26.83
N GLY A 69 -41.08 -33.82 -27.65
CA GLY A 69 -41.34 -34.28 -29.02
C GLY A 69 -42.57 -33.58 -29.62
#